data_AF-A0A7D5MRP8-F1
#
_entry.id   AF-A0A7D5MRP8-F1
#
_cell.length_a   1.000
_cell.length_b   1.000
_cell.length_c   1.000
_cell.angle_alpha   90.00
_cell.angle_beta   90.00
_cell.angle_gamma   90.00
#
_symmetry.space_group_name_H-M   'P 1'
#
loop_
_entity.id
_entity.type
_entity.pdbx_description
1 polymer ?
#
loop_
_entity_poly.entity_id
_entity_poly.type
_entity_poly.pdbx_seq_one_letter_code
_entity_poly.pdbx_strand_id
1 'polypeptide(L)'
;MHAEIELVTIKWTAGLCQASCIRGLEQQFRRIQGVTNVKINGDQAQADLAWSPNAPFSFRAIEGAMAFIGLSMNDLRVTVRGTVRHDERSVILTSTGDLSQFVLMSPPPMSFNMYVEVNSPLNRELTPQVRSILLAAEQNQQTVVISGPLFHPETSPPLFLTVESVNVVQNASTENPRSRKSDRF
;
A
#
# COMPACT_ATOMS: atom_id res chain seq x y z
N MET A 1 2.45 2.37 -18.36
CA MET A 1 1.89 3.10 -17.21
C MET A 1 1.67 2.09 -16.11
N HIS A 2 2.37 2.22 -14.99
CA HIS A 2 2.20 1.36 -13.80
C HIS A 2 1.09 1.96 -12.92
N ALA A 3 0.32 1.13 -12.22
CA ALA A 3 -0.70 1.60 -11.28
C ALA A 3 -0.05 2.09 -9.98
N GLU A 4 -0.61 3.12 -9.34
CA GLU A 4 0.00 3.70 -8.14
C GLU A 4 -0.42 2.99 -6.84
N ILE A 5 -1.57 2.31 -6.87
CA ILE A 5 -1.82 1.19 -5.97
C ILE A 5 -1.79 -0.05 -6.85
N GLU A 6 -0.69 -0.77 -6.80
CA GLU A 6 -0.45 -1.87 -7.73
C GLU A 6 -1.32 -3.08 -7.36
N LEU A 7 -1.40 -3.35 -6.06
CA LEU A 7 -2.00 -4.56 -5.52
C LEU A 7 -2.63 -4.28 -4.17
N VAL A 8 -3.87 -4.72 -4.02
CA VAL A 8 -4.57 -4.80 -2.75
C VAL A 8 -4.82 -6.27 -2.44
N THR A 9 -4.19 -6.79 -1.39
CA THR A 9 -4.36 -8.16 -0.94
C THR A 9 -5.24 -8.17 0.30
N ILE A 10 -6.35 -8.90 0.23
CA ILE A 10 -7.35 -9.03 1.29
C ILE A 10 -7.30 -10.45 1.80
N LYS A 11 -7.31 -10.64 3.13
CA LYS A 11 -7.49 -11.96 3.74
C LYS A 11 -8.70 -11.98 4.66
N TRP A 12 -9.35 -13.12 4.73
CA TRP A 12 -10.44 -13.41 5.66
C TRP A 12 -10.21 -14.76 6.34
N THR A 13 -11.12 -15.13 7.24
CA THR A 13 -11.04 -16.41 7.95
C THR A 13 -11.31 -17.57 6.99
N ALA A 14 -10.38 -18.52 6.92
CA ALA A 14 -10.52 -19.71 6.08
C ALA A 14 -11.77 -20.53 6.44
N GLY A 15 -12.35 -21.16 5.42
CA GLY A 15 -13.56 -21.98 5.55
C GLY A 15 -14.89 -21.20 5.57
N LEU A 16 -14.88 -19.86 5.67
CA LEU A 16 -16.11 -19.07 5.67
C LEU A 16 -16.72 -18.86 4.27
N CYS A 17 -15.92 -18.97 3.20
CA CYS A 17 -16.37 -18.69 1.84
C CYS A 17 -16.17 -19.89 0.92
N GLN A 18 -17.28 -20.56 0.59
CA GLN A 18 -17.32 -21.67 -0.37
C GLN A 18 -17.48 -21.16 -1.82
N ALA A 19 -17.47 -22.06 -2.81
CA ALA A 19 -17.46 -21.70 -4.24
C ALA A 19 -18.57 -20.73 -4.70
N SER A 20 -19.79 -20.80 -4.13
CA SER A 20 -20.87 -19.84 -4.42
C SER A 20 -20.58 -18.44 -3.87
N CYS A 21 -20.07 -18.37 -2.63
CA CYS A 21 -19.62 -17.14 -1.99
C CYS A 21 -18.49 -16.47 -2.79
N ILE A 22 -17.51 -17.25 -3.27
CA ILE A 22 -16.37 -16.74 -4.06
C ILE A 22 -16.84 -16.04 -5.34
N ARG A 23 -17.77 -16.65 -6.08
CA ARG A 23 -18.35 -16.05 -7.30
C ARG A 23 -19.09 -14.75 -6.99
N GLY A 24 -19.85 -14.71 -5.90
CA GLY A 24 -20.53 -13.49 -5.45
C GLY A 24 -19.55 -12.39 -5.08
N LEU A 25 -18.51 -12.73 -4.32
CA LEU A 25 -17.46 -11.81 -3.90
C LEU A 25 -16.70 -11.23 -5.10
N GLU A 26 -16.34 -12.07 -6.07
CA GLU A 26 -15.69 -11.62 -7.31
C GLU A 26 -16.55 -10.60 -8.06
N GLN A 27 -17.86 -10.85 -8.17
CA GLN A 27 -18.79 -9.92 -8.80
C GLN A 27 -18.88 -8.58 -8.04
N GLN A 28 -18.86 -8.61 -6.70
CA GLN A 28 -18.86 -7.37 -5.92
C GLN A 28 -17.56 -6.60 -6.09
N PHE A 29 -16.40 -7.25 -6.04
CA PHE A 29 -15.12 -6.58 -6.25
C PHE A 29 -14.98 -5.98 -7.65
N ARG A 30 -15.47 -6.65 -8.70
CA ARG A 30 -15.47 -6.09 -10.06
C ARG A 30 -16.34 -4.84 -10.22
N ARG A 31 -17.27 -4.59 -9.29
CA ARG A 31 -18.11 -3.37 -9.27
C ARG A 31 -17.47 -2.20 -8.54
N ILE A 32 -16.39 -2.44 -7.80
CA ILE A 32 -15.67 -1.37 -7.10
C ILE A 32 -14.96 -0.50 -8.15
N GLN A 33 -15.24 0.80 -8.09
CA GLN A 33 -14.56 1.77 -8.95
C GLN A 33 -13.04 1.73 -8.67
N GLY A 34 -12.26 1.56 -9.74
CA GLY A 34 -10.80 1.48 -9.65
C GLY A 34 -10.25 0.06 -9.67
N VAL A 35 -11.04 -0.97 -9.38
CA VAL A 35 -10.58 -2.35 -9.53
C VAL A 35 -10.53 -2.73 -11.01
N THR A 36 -9.35 -3.14 -11.49
CA THR A 36 -9.11 -3.54 -12.90
C THR A 36 -9.02 -5.03 -13.08
N ASN A 37 -8.56 -5.75 -12.04
CA ASN A 37 -8.47 -7.21 -12.04
C ASN A 37 -8.78 -7.75 -10.65
N VAL A 38 -9.39 -8.93 -10.60
CA VAL A 38 -9.75 -9.62 -9.36
C VAL A 38 -9.26 -11.06 -9.48
N LYS A 39 -8.42 -11.48 -8.54
CA LYS A 39 -8.03 -12.89 -8.39
C LYS A 39 -8.42 -13.34 -6.99
N ILE A 40 -9.20 -14.40 -6.91
CA ILE A 40 -9.62 -14.94 -5.61
C ILE A 40 -9.10 -16.36 -5.47
N ASN A 41 -8.39 -16.62 -4.37
CA ASN A 41 -8.02 -17.94 -3.93
C ASN A 41 -8.84 -18.30 -2.69
N GLY A 42 -9.94 -19.04 -2.89
CA GLY A 42 -10.83 -19.47 -1.82
C GLY A 42 -10.16 -20.39 -0.81
N ASP A 43 -9.25 -21.26 -1.26
CA ASP A 43 -8.52 -22.21 -0.40
C ASP A 43 -7.56 -21.48 0.55
N GLN A 44 -6.98 -20.36 0.10
CA GLN A 44 -6.10 -19.50 0.89
C GLN A 44 -6.84 -18.38 1.62
N ALA A 45 -8.17 -18.30 1.48
CA ALA A 45 -8.99 -17.22 2.01
C ALA A 45 -8.44 -15.82 1.67
N GLN A 46 -8.02 -15.66 0.41
CA GLN A 46 -7.31 -14.47 -0.07
C GLN A 46 -7.91 -13.95 -1.39
N ALA A 47 -7.96 -12.63 -1.53
CA ALA A 47 -8.26 -11.96 -2.78
C ALA A 47 -7.18 -10.92 -3.10
N ASP A 48 -6.75 -10.89 -4.34
CA ASP A 48 -5.78 -9.95 -4.89
C ASP A 48 -6.49 -9.07 -5.92
N LEU A 49 -6.57 -7.77 -5.64
CA LEU A 49 -7.20 -6.77 -6.51
C LEU A 49 -6.11 -5.89 -7.13
N ALA A 50 -6.10 -5.79 -8.46
CA ALA A 50 -5.26 -4.81 -9.15
C ALA A 50 -6.04 -3.49 -9.28
N TRP A 51 -5.41 -2.37 -8.89
CA TRP A 51 -6.05 -1.06 -8.95
C TRP A 51 -5.69 -0.28 -10.22
N SER A 52 -6.54 0.66 -10.60
CA SER A 52 -6.31 1.59 -11.70
C SER A 52 -5.44 2.75 -11.21
N PRO A 53 -4.45 3.22 -12.00
CA PRO A 53 -3.53 4.30 -11.60
C PRO A 53 -4.21 5.60 -11.18
N ASN A 54 -5.37 5.92 -11.73
CA ASN A 54 -6.04 7.21 -11.55
C ASN A 54 -7.35 7.12 -10.77
N ALA A 55 -7.66 5.95 -10.20
CA ALA A 55 -8.87 5.77 -9.42
C ALA A 55 -8.54 5.90 -7.93
N PRO A 56 -9.32 6.69 -7.16
CA PRO A 56 -9.10 6.82 -5.73
C PRO A 56 -9.29 5.48 -5.04
N PHE A 57 -8.39 5.17 -4.11
CA PHE A 57 -8.57 4.05 -3.20
C PHE A 57 -9.77 4.25 -2.28
N SER A 58 -10.55 3.18 -2.05
CA SER A 58 -11.67 3.20 -1.11
C SER A 58 -11.73 1.93 -0.28
N PHE A 59 -11.27 2.03 0.97
CA PHE A 59 -11.43 0.96 1.96
C PHE A 59 -12.91 0.58 2.13
N ARG A 60 -13.80 1.57 2.26
CA ARG A 60 -15.24 1.35 2.48
C ARG A 60 -15.91 0.56 1.36
N ALA A 61 -15.46 0.72 0.12
CA ALA A 61 -15.99 -0.05 -1.00
C ALA A 61 -15.61 -1.53 -0.89
N ILE A 62 -14.37 -1.82 -0.47
CA ILE A 62 -13.88 -3.19 -0.23
C ILE A 62 -14.62 -3.81 0.95
N GLU A 63 -14.72 -3.08 2.06
CA GLU A 63 -15.44 -3.50 3.25
C GLU A 63 -16.92 -3.80 2.94
N GLY A 64 -17.59 -2.93 2.19
CA GLY A 64 -18.97 -3.14 1.76
C GLY A 64 -19.14 -4.38 0.88
N ALA A 65 -18.21 -4.64 -0.04
CA ALA A 65 -18.23 -5.84 -0.88
C ALA A 65 -18.07 -7.13 -0.06
N MET A 66 -17.17 -7.12 0.93
CA MET A 66 -16.98 -8.24 1.86
C MET A 66 -18.23 -8.45 2.73
N ALA A 67 -18.74 -7.38 3.33
CA ALA A 67 -19.91 -7.42 4.21
C ALA A 67 -21.18 -7.88 3.46
N PHE A 68 -21.34 -7.52 2.18
CA PHE A 68 -22.46 -7.96 1.35
C PHE A 68 -22.56 -9.49 1.22
N ILE A 69 -21.41 -10.18 1.25
CA ILE A 69 -21.33 -11.64 1.19
C ILE A 69 -21.26 -12.27 2.60
N GLY A 70 -21.32 -11.45 3.66
CA GLY A 70 -21.25 -11.91 5.05
C GLY A 70 -19.83 -12.24 5.52
N LEU A 71 -18.80 -11.68 4.87
CA LEU A 71 -17.41 -11.85 5.27
C LEU A 71 -16.87 -10.61 5.99
N SER A 72 -15.99 -10.83 6.95
CA SER A 72 -15.14 -9.80 7.55
C SER A 72 -13.70 -9.93 7.06
N MET A 73 -13.02 -8.80 6.91
CA MET A 73 -11.58 -8.78 6.60
C MET A 73 -10.78 -8.95 7.89
N ASN A 74 -9.74 -9.77 7.83
CA ASN A 74 -8.78 -9.94 8.92
C ASN A 74 -7.48 -9.17 8.66
N ASP A 75 -7.13 -9.00 7.37
CA ASP A 75 -5.92 -8.32 6.93
C ASP A 75 -6.18 -7.66 5.58
N LEU A 76 -5.66 -6.46 5.41
CA LEU A 76 -5.75 -5.69 4.17
C LEU A 76 -4.39 -5.05 3.92
N ARG A 77 -3.72 -5.55 2.88
CA ARG A 77 -2.39 -5.12 2.48
C ARG A 77 -2.47 -4.34 1.18
N VAL A 78 -1.70 -3.27 1.11
CA VAL A 78 -1.61 -2.42 -0.08
C VAL A 78 -0.15 -2.28 -0.50
N THR A 79 0.09 -2.30 -1.81
CA THR A 79 1.35 -1.89 -2.41
C THR A 79 1.13 -0.54 -3.07
N VAL A 80 1.74 0.51 -2.51
CA VAL A 80 1.55 1.90 -2.90
C VAL A 80 2.86 2.46 -3.46
N ARG A 81 2.78 3.00 -4.66
CA ARG A 81 3.82 3.80 -5.31
C ARG A 81 3.52 5.28 -5.08
N GLY A 82 4.53 6.05 -4.69
CA GLY A 82 4.31 7.43 -4.30
C GLY A 82 5.58 8.22 -4.05
N THR A 83 5.40 9.50 -3.73
CA THR A 83 6.45 10.38 -3.22
C THR A 83 6.32 10.52 -1.72
N VAL A 84 7.45 10.57 -1.03
CA VAL A 84 7.50 10.74 0.42
C VAL A 84 7.60 12.21 0.76
N ARG A 85 6.92 12.61 1.84
CA ARG A 85 7.16 13.87 2.56
C ARG A 85 7.32 13.56 4.04
N HIS A 86 8.17 14.30 4.73
CA HIS A 86 8.27 14.20 6.19
C HIS A 86 7.93 15.51 6.88
N ASP A 87 7.45 15.39 8.12
CA ASP A 87 7.49 16.43 9.13
C ASP A 87 8.38 15.98 10.30
N GLU A 88 8.38 16.73 11.41
CA GLU A 88 9.19 16.41 12.58
C GLU A 88 8.89 15.02 13.16
N ARG A 89 7.63 14.56 13.10
CA ARG A 89 7.12 13.36 13.78
C ARG A 89 6.66 12.24 12.85
N SER A 90 6.29 12.56 11.62
CA SER A 90 5.62 11.64 10.71
C SER A 90 6.27 11.63 9.33
N VAL A 91 6.14 10.50 8.66
CA VAL A 91 6.52 10.35 7.25
C VAL A 91 5.27 9.94 6.50
N ILE A 92 4.93 10.72 5.47
CA ILE A 92 3.71 10.59 4.70
C ILE A 92 4.08 10.18 3.28
N LEU A 93 3.53 9.05 2.82
CA LEU A 93 3.54 8.66 1.42
C LEU A 93 2.32 9.27 0.74
N THR A 94 2.55 10.04 -0.32
CA THR A 94 1.48 10.52 -1.21
C THR A 94 1.56 9.74 -2.52
N SER A 95 0.50 9.01 -2.85
CA SER A 95 0.36 8.32 -4.13
C SER A 95 0.41 9.33 -5.29
N THR A 96 1.15 9.03 -6.36
CA THR A 96 1.34 10.03 -7.43
C THR A 96 0.13 10.18 -8.36
N GLY A 97 -0.77 9.20 -8.38
CA GLY A 97 -1.91 9.15 -9.29
C GLY A 97 -3.19 9.71 -8.67
N ASP A 98 -3.60 9.16 -7.53
CA ASP A 98 -4.87 9.53 -6.86
C ASP A 98 -4.69 10.50 -5.68
N LEU A 99 -3.45 10.88 -5.37
CA LEU A 99 -3.09 11.77 -4.24
C LEU A 99 -3.51 11.24 -2.86
N SER A 100 -3.82 9.94 -2.75
CA SER A 100 -4.09 9.30 -1.46
C SER A 100 -2.87 9.41 -0.55
N GLN A 101 -3.12 9.77 0.71
CA GLN A 101 -2.08 9.96 1.73
C GLN A 101 -2.06 8.81 2.72
N PHE A 102 -0.86 8.29 2.97
CA PHE A 102 -0.60 7.22 3.92
C PHE A 102 0.45 7.68 4.94
N VAL A 103 0.09 7.73 6.20
CA VAL A 103 1.04 7.91 7.29
C VAL A 103 1.77 6.59 7.50
N LEU A 104 3.09 6.61 7.37
CA LEU A 104 3.94 5.44 7.44
C LEU A 104 4.32 5.14 8.89
N MET A 105 4.23 3.87 9.27
CA MET A 105 4.46 3.42 10.64
C MET A 105 5.32 2.16 10.66
N SER A 106 6.04 1.94 11.76
CA SER A 106 6.71 0.66 11.99
C SER A 106 5.72 -0.45 12.35
N PRO A 107 6.06 -1.72 12.04
CA PRO A 107 5.33 -2.86 12.61
C PRO A 107 5.40 -2.83 14.13
N PRO A 108 4.37 -3.34 14.83
CA PRO A 108 4.39 -3.41 16.28
C PRO A 108 5.61 -4.22 16.75
N PRO A 109 6.37 -3.75 17.76
CA PRO A 109 7.44 -4.55 18.32
C PRO A 109 6.84 -5.84 18.88
N MET A 110 7.36 -6.99 18.43
CA MET A 110 6.98 -8.28 18.99
C MET A 110 7.60 -8.43 20.37
N SER A 111 6.95 -7.91 21.41
CA SER A 111 7.30 -8.22 22.80
C SER A 111 6.20 -9.04 23.46
N PHE A 112 6.57 -10.19 24.02
CA PHE A 112 5.69 -10.94 24.90
C PHE A 112 5.39 -10.09 26.14
N ASN A 113 4.11 -9.94 26.49
CA ASN A 113 3.58 -9.24 27.68
C ASN A 113 3.40 -7.70 27.66
N MET A 114 3.47 -7.01 26.52
CA MET A 114 3.04 -5.59 26.47
C MET A 114 1.66 -5.44 25.84
N TYR A 115 0.62 -5.60 26.65
CA TYR A 115 -0.73 -5.22 26.27
C TYR A 115 -0.95 -3.73 26.62
N VAL A 116 -1.55 -2.98 25.70
CA VAL A 116 -2.17 -1.64 25.86
C VAL A 116 -1.37 -0.39 25.37
N GLU A 117 -0.11 -0.12 25.73
CA GLU A 117 0.56 1.16 25.31
C GLU A 117 1.17 1.18 23.89
N VAL A 118 1.41 0.01 23.31
CA VAL A 118 2.15 -0.20 22.04
C VAL A 118 1.24 -0.13 20.79
N ASN A 119 -0.07 -0.14 20.99
CA ASN A 119 -1.04 -0.09 19.88
C ASN A 119 -1.45 1.32 19.47
N SER A 120 -0.96 2.35 20.16
CA SER A 120 -1.19 3.73 19.71
C SER A 120 -0.42 3.99 18.41
N PRO A 121 -1.07 4.51 17.35
CA PRO A 121 -0.37 4.90 16.13
C PRO A 121 0.75 5.93 16.40
N LEU A 122 0.58 6.76 17.42
CA LEU A 122 1.52 7.82 17.80
C LEU A 122 2.84 7.29 18.38
N ASN A 123 2.87 6.04 18.83
CA ASN A 123 4.06 5.41 19.44
C ASN A 123 4.79 4.46 18.48
N ARG A 124 4.36 4.37 17.22
CA ARG A 124 4.92 3.45 16.22
C ARG A 124 5.74 4.21 15.17
N GLU A 125 6.70 4.97 15.65
CA GLU A 125 7.65 5.68 14.79
C GLU A 125 8.41 4.70 13.89
N LEU A 126 8.76 5.16 12.68
CA LEU A 126 9.59 4.40 11.77
C LEU A 126 10.95 4.09 12.40
N THR A 127 11.47 2.89 12.17
CA THR A 127 12.83 2.55 12.58
C THR A 127 13.82 3.55 11.96
N PRO A 128 14.92 3.91 12.66
CA PRO A 128 15.87 4.90 12.15
C PRO A 128 16.42 4.57 10.75
N GLN A 129 16.54 3.27 10.45
CA GLN A 129 16.99 2.75 9.16
C GLN A 129 15.97 3.01 8.04
N VAL A 130 14.70 2.69 8.25
CA VAL A 130 13.64 2.95 7.26
C VAL A 130 13.43 4.45 7.08
N ARG A 131 13.45 5.21 8.19
CA ARG A 131 13.32 6.67 8.16
C ARG A 131 14.42 7.31 7.33
N SER A 132 15.68 6.90 7.49
CA SER A 132 16.79 7.48 6.71
C SER A 132 16.70 7.17 5.22
N ILE A 133 16.26 5.97 4.83
CA ILE A 133 16.00 5.60 3.43
C ILE A 133 14.92 6.51 2.82
N LEU A 134 13.82 6.70 3.54
CA LEU A 134 12.69 7.51 3.06
C LEU A 134 13.04 9.00 2.98
N LEU A 135 13.79 9.52 3.95
CA LEU A 135 14.32 10.89 3.92
C LEU A 135 15.27 11.11 2.74
N ALA A 136 16.16 10.16 2.46
CA ALA A 136 17.04 10.23 1.30
C ALA A 136 16.23 10.18 0.00
N ALA A 137 15.18 9.36 -0.08
CA ALA A 137 14.30 9.31 -1.25
C ALA A 137 13.57 10.64 -1.47
N GLU A 138 13.09 11.29 -0.41
CA GLU A 138 12.46 12.62 -0.49
C GLU A 138 13.44 13.71 -0.93
N GLN A 139 14.65 13.76 -0.35
CA GLN A 139 15.69 14.73 -0.73
C GLN A 139 16.07 14.61 -2.21
N ASN A 140 16.08 13.38 -2.74
CA ASN A 140 16.38 13.11 -4.14
C ASN A 140 15.15 13.13 -5.06
N GLN A 141 13.97 13.49 -4.55
CA GLN A 141 12.69 13.50 -5.29
C GLN A 141 12.40 12.16 -5.99
N GLN A 142 12.76 11.06 -5.34
CA GLN A 142 12.58 9.71 -5.86
C GLN A 142 11.20 9.17 -5.52
N THR A 143 10.67 8.36 -6.44
CA THR A 143 9.46 7.58 -6.19
C THR A 143 9.83 6.34 -5.39
N VAL A 144 9.01 5.98 -4.41
CA VAL A 144 9.15 4.74 -3.63
C VAL A 144 7.93 3.86 -3.84
N VAL A 145 8.13 2.55 -3.73
CA VAL A 145 7.08 1.55 -3.64
C VAL A 145 7.13 0.95 -2.24
N ILE A 146 6.04 1.12 -1.50
CA ILE A 146 5.91 0.65 -0.12
C ILE A 146 4.79 -0.38 -0.07
N SER A 147 5.05 -1.51 0.55
CA SER A 147 4.04 -2.55 0.79
C SER A 147 3.91 -2.86 2.27
N GLY A 148 2.67 -3.07 2.69
CA GLY A 148 2.33 -3.60 4.01
C GLY A 148 0.84 -3.47 4.36
N PRO A 149 0.46 -3.84 5.58
CA PRO A 149 -0.93 -3.82 6.02
C PRO A 149 -1.40 -2.40 6.41
N LEU A 150 -2.67 -2.12 6.15
CA LEU A 150 -3.35 -0.93 6.66
C LEU A 150 -3.71 -1.12 8.14
N PHE A 151 -3.44 -0.10 8.94
CA PHE A 151 -3.76 -0.07 10.37
C PHE A 151 -5.04 0.74 10.60
N HIS A 152 -6.07 0.11 11.16
CA HIS A 152 -7.38 0.72 11.43
C HIS A 152 -7.96 1.56 10.26
N PRO A 153 -8.04 1.01 9.04
CA PRO A 153 -8.51 1.73 7.86
C PRO A 153 -9.96 2.25 7.95
N GLU A 154 -10.75 1.77 8.92
CA GLU A 154 -12.10 2.25 9.24
C GLU A 154 -12.14 3.68 9.82
N THR A 155 -11.03 4.16 10.37
CA THR A 155 -10.99 5.40 11.18
C THR A 155 -10.91 6.72 10.39
N SER A 156 -11.13 6.68 9.06
CA SER A 156 -11.14 7.83 8.14
C SER A 156 -9.73 8.39 7.86
N PRO A 157 -9.51 9.15 6.75
CA PRO A 157 -8.16 9.57 6.40
C PRO A 157 -7.55 10.52 7.45
N PRO A 158 -6.22 10.52 7.60
CA PRO A 158 -5.25 9.79 6.76
C PRO A 158 -5.21 8.29 7.05
N LEU A 159 -4.92 7.49 6.02
CA LEU A 159 -4.73 6.04 6.19
C LEU A 159 -3.37 5.78 6.83
N PHE A 160 -3.30 4.76 7.68
CA PHE A 160 -2.05 4.34 8.31
C PHE A 160 -1.52 3.09 7.61
N LEU A 161 -0.29 3.15 7.10
CA LEU A 161 0.37 2.04 6.41
C LEU A 161 1.56 1.56 7.23
N THR A 162 1.50 0.30 7.66
CA THR A 162 2.65 -0.34 8.32
C THR A 162 3.67 -0.73 7.27
N VAL A 163 4.91 -0.25 7.41
CA VAL A 163 5.97 -0.48 6.42
C VAL A 163 6.60 -1.85 6.64
N GLU A 164 6.36 -2.79 5.73
CA GLU A 164 7.05 -4.09 5.71
C GLU A 164 8.17 -4.15 4.68
N SER A 165 7.99 -3.47 3.54
CA SER A 165 9.02 -3.37 2.50
C SER A 165 9.01 -1.99 1.85
N VAL A 166 10.19 -1.52 1.48
CA VAL A 166 10.41 -0.25 0.77
C VAL A 166 11.36 -0.53 -0.39
N ASN A 167 10.93 -0.16 -1.60
CA ASN A 167 11.77 -0.20 -2.79
C ASN A 167 11.85 1.22 -3.37
N VAL A 168 13.07 1.75 -3.48
CA VAL A 168 13.30 3.05 -4.13
C VAL A 168 13.38 2.82 -5.63
N VAL A 169 12.49 3.44 -6.40
CA VAL A 169 12.53 3.39 -7.85
C VAL A 169 13.64 4.33 -8.30
N GLN A 170 14.77 3.77 -8.74
CA GLN A 170 15.82 4.56 -9.36
C GLN A 170 15.27 5.15 -10.66
N ASN A 171 14.94 6.44 -10.65
CA ASN A 171 14.69 7.17 -11.88
C ASN A 171 16.01 7.18 -12.65
N ALA A 172 16.06 6.47 -13.77
CA ALA A 172 17.18 6.51 -14.69
C ALA A 172 17.26 7.92 -15.31
N SER A 173 17.87 8.86 -14.61
CA SER A 173 18.29 10.15 -15.15
C SER A 173 19.81 10.19 -15.16
N THR A 174 20.40 9.92 -16.32
CA THR A 174 21.30 10.81 -17.08
C THR A 174 22.23 9.99 -17.99
N GLU A 175 21.72 9.45 -19.10
CA GLU A 175 22.59 9.15 -20.24
C GLU A 175 22.65 10.41 -21.10
N ASN A 176 23.68 11.22 -20.88
CA ASN A 176 23.98 12.41 -21.65
C ASN A 176 25.08 12.06 -22.65
N PRO A 177 24.80 11.76 -23.94
CA PRO A 177 25.85 11.57 -24.93
C PRO A 177 26.30 12.95 -25.45
N ARG A 178 26.92 13.74 -24.58
CA ARG A 178 27.76 14.88 -24.98
C ARG A 178 29.19 14.65 -24.55
N SER A 179 29.88 13.75 -25.27
CA SER A 179 31.32 13.88 -25.52
C SER A 179 31.79 12.89 -26.59
N ARG A 180 31.91 13.38 -27.84
CA ARG A 180 33.13 13.23 -28.64
C ARG A 180 33.18 14.39 -29.63
N LYS A 181 33.80 15.48 -29.18
CA LYS A 181 34.45 16.44 -30.07
C LYS A 181 35.65 15.74 -30.74
N SER A 182 35.89 16.13 -31.98
CA SER A 182 37.19 16.18 -32.66
C SER A 182 37.87 14.85 -32.97
N ASP A 183 37.96 14.50 -34.26
CA ASP A 183 39.24 14.62 -34.97
C ASP A 183 39.15 14.16 -36.44
N ARG A 184 39.92 14.87 -37.28
CA ARG A 184 40.35 14.62 -38.67
C ARG A 184 39.49 15.29 -39.75
N PHE A 185 39.97 16.44 -40.26
CA PHE A 185 40.98 16.61 -41.33
C PHE A 185 40.47 16.13 -42.68
#